data_AF-A0A8X7QRN4-F1
#
_entry.id   AF-A0A8X7QRN4-F1
#
_cell.length_a   1.000
_cell.length_b   1.000
_cell.length_c   1.000
_cell.angle_alpha   90.00
_cell.angle_beta   90.00
_cell.angle_gamma   90.00
#
_symmetry.space_group_name_H-M   'P 1'
#
loop_
_entity.id
_entity.type
_entity.pdbx_description
1 polymer ?
#
loop_
_entity_poly.entity_id
_entity_poly.type
_entity_poly.pdbx_seq_one_letter_code
_entity_poly.pdbx_strand_id
1 'polypeptide(L)'
;MQQLTTVEQASMLYRYSYILGSFLLQIMAVDRAFFEQPIEFSPSEPVSFSTHFVCALVPVSEVSSHGMAFFVSHSTDFEEAQPSRYFGLFNANGSASTRVLAVELDIAKAEDVLDINDNHVGIDVNSPVSVQSANASYYSDNEVQKIDMKLVSGDPIQVWVDYEGTTLNVSIAPLENHKPSQPLLSSTSINLTEIVQGRRMFVGFSGSTGSGVVNQYVLGWSFSKSMASLQKIDVSKLPKAPHPSSKNNYTSVLFDVLLGLLAFLVLGLLFGAYMYRGNLYAEVKEEWENVYGPLRYPYKSLYKATKGFSRSEFLGKGGFGEVYKGTLPKNIELREVAVKKVSHEGEEEFNGRLGDFGMSRLYERGADPTTTAAVGAVGYMAPELTTLGASTVTDVYAFGVFLLEVTCGRRPVELGVPVEKRSAQMEFSSEEVERVLKVGLLCANLAPDARPSMEQVVQYLNGNVLMPEFWPYSPGIGALTPTLFSPEQLSLKSLSMSSSLSNNSMFITHTINYGSGR
;
A
#
# COMPACT_ATOMS: atom_id res chain seq x y z
N MET A 1 -0.41 4.29 53.82
CA MET A 1 0.02 4.68 52.46
C MET A 1 -1.07 5.58 51.91
N GLN A 2 -0.81 6.89 51.81
CA GLN A 2 -1.70 7.80 51.09
C GLN A 2 -1.51 7.55 49.58
N GLN A 3 -2.60 7.61 48.83
CA GLN A 3 -2.63 7.37 47.39
C GLN A 3 -1.95 8.55 46.68
N LEU A 4 -0.99 8.28 45.79
CA LEU A 4 -0.36 9.30 44.94
C LEU A 4 -1.16 9.47 43.66
N THR A 5 -1.28 10.72 43.21
CA THR A 5 -1.88 11.06 41.91
C THR A 5 -0.79 11.52 40.95
N THR A 6 -0.94 11.15 39.68
CA THR A 6 -0.04 11.49 38.56
C THR A 6 -0.79 12.32 37.53
N VAL A 7 -0.16 13.35 36.95
CA VAL A 7 -0.80 14.25 35.94
C VAL A 7 0.03 14.26 34.63
N GLU A 8 -0.63 13.94 33.52
CA GLU A 8 -0.13 13.51 32.19
C GLU A 8 0.70 14.51 31.33
N GLN A 9 1.57 13.96 30.46
CA GLN A 9 1.55 14.09 28.98
C GLN A 9 2.52 13.08 28.30
N ALA A 10 2.18 11.78 28.25
CA ALA A 10 2.66 10.82 27.23
C ALA A 10 2.03 9.43 27.46
N SER A 11 1.28 8.95 26.47
CA SER A 11 0.79 7.58 26.40
C SER A 11 1.95 6.57 26.31
N MET A 12 2.25 5.84 27.40
CA MET A 12 2.50 4.38 27.41
C MET A 12 3.02 3.89 28.77
N LEU A 13 2.23 3.01 29.42
CA LEU A 13 2.66 2.01 30.41
C LEU A 13 3.38 2.52 31.67
N TYR A 14 2.62 3.05 32.64
CA TYR A 14 3.03 2.97 34.04
C TYR A 14 3.02 1.51 34.49
N ARG A 15 4.19 0.90 34.72
CA ARG A 15 4.27 -0.34 35.51
C ARG A 15 4.25 0.02 36.99
N TYR A 16 3.06 0.15 37.55
CA TYR A 16 2.82 -0.14 38.97
C TYR A 16 3.06 -1.63 39.18
N SER A 17 4.31 -2.02 39.44
CA SER A 17 4.61 -3.41 39.76
C SER A 17 4.37 -3.61 41.25
N TYR A 18 3.11 -3.83 41.65
CA TYR A 18 2.76 -4.45 42.94
C TYR A 18 3.19 -5.93 42.92
N ILE A 19 4.48 -6.20 42.76
CA ILE A 19 5.04 -7.52 43.00
C ILE A 19 5.72 -7.44 44.36
N LEU A 20 5.02 -7.94 45.39
CA LEU A 20 5.52 -8.12 46.77
C LEU A 20 5.63 -6.88 47.67
N GLY A 21 4.72 -5.90 47.56
CA GLY A 21 4.58 -4.86 48.61
C GLY A 21 5.70 -3.82 48.68
N SER A 22 6.46 -3.63 47.61
CA SER A 22 7.50 -2.60 47.48
C SER A 22 7.01 -1.43 46.59
N PHE A 23 7.39 -0.20 46.96
CA PHE A 23 7.03 1.04 46.25
C PHE A 23 8.12 1.37 45.23
N LEU A 24 7.79 1.49 43.95
CA LEU A 24 8.70 1.95 42.89
C LEU A 24 7.95 2.93 41.99
N LEU A 25 8.40 4.19 41.97
CA LEU A 25 7.89 5.21 41.05
C LEU A 25 8.94 5.50 39.98
N GLN A 26 8.55 5.43 38.71
CA GLN A 26 9.38 5.85 37.56
C GLN A 26 8.79 7.12 36.97
N ILE A 27 9.61 8.17 36.84
CA ILE A 27 9.25 9.45 36.23
C ILE A 27 9.74 9.44 34.77
N MET A 28 8.87 9.76 33.80
CA MET A 28 9.20 9.80 32.37
C MET A 28 8.96 11.19 31.76
N ALA A 29 9.87 11.67 30.90
CA ALA A 29 9.71 12.89 30.08
C ALA A 29 9.46 14.20 30.85
N VAL A 30 8.21 14.49 31.21
CA VAL A 30 7.80 15.44 32.23
C VAL A 30 6.70 14.74 33.00
N ASP A 31 7.00 14.35 34.23
CA ASP A 31 6.01 13.68 35.05
C ASP A 31 6.11 14.20 36.49
N ARG A 32 4.96 14.24 37.14
CA ARG A 32 4.78 14.75 38.50
C ARG A 32 3.97 13.74 39.28
N ALA A 33 4.49 13.35 40.43
CA ALA A 33 3.78 12.50 41.38
C ALA A 33 3.71 13.22 42.73
N PHE A 34 2.49 13.46 43.23
CA PHE A 34 2.27 14.20 44.47
C PHE A 34 1.10 13.60 45.26
N PHE A 35 0.99 13.97 46.55
CA PHE A 35 -0.17 13.61 47.34
C PHE A 35 -1.41 14.37 46.85
N GLU A 36 -2.46 13.64 46.50
CA GLU A 36 -3.70 14.22 45.99
C GLU A 36 -4.35 15.19 46.99
N GLN A 37 -4.30 14.82 48.28
CA GLN A 37 -4.81 15.64 49.37
C GLN A 37 -3.69 16.52 49.92
N PRO A 38 -3.91 17.84 50.04
CA PRO A 38 -2.92 18.72 50.60
C PRO A 38 -2.70 18.44 52.09
N ILE A 39 -1.48 18.68 52.53
CA ILE A 39 -1.08 18.64 53.93
C ILE A 39 -1.44 19.97 54.56
N GLU A 40 -2.41 19.96 55.47
CA GLU A 40 -2.95 21.18 56.10
C GLU A 40 -2.34 21.41 57.47
N PHE A 41 -1.93 22.64 57.79
CA PHE A 41 -1.40 23.01 59.10
C PHE A 41 -2.40 23.83 59.89
N SER A 42 -2.61 23.47 61.16
CA SER A 42 -3.46 24.27 62.05
C SER A 42 -2.87 25.67 62.27
N PRO A 43 -3.68 26.69 62.62
CA PRO A 43 -3.19 28.05 62.84
C PRO A 43 -2.12 28.18 63.92
N SER A 44 -2.15 27.30 64.94
CA SER A 44 -1.21 27.28 66.06
C SER A 44 0.04 26.43 65.82
N GLU A 45 0.05 25.61 64.76
CA GLU A 45 1.17 24.74 64.40
C GLU A 45 2.19 25.55 63.57
N PRO A 46 3.50 25.42 63.74
CA PRO A 46 4.46 26.01 62.82
C PRO A 46 4.45 25.26 61.48
N VAL A 47 4.59 25.98 60.35
CA VAL A 47 4.79 25.32 59.06
C VAL A 47 6.20 24.74 59.06
N SER A 48 6.30 23.43 59.07
CA SER A 48 7.55 22.67 59.09
C SER A 48 7.35 21.36 58.33
N PHE A 49 8.45 20.79 57.85
CA PHE A 49 8.42 19.44 57.30
C PHE A 49 9.79 18.77 57.36
N SER A 50 9.78 17.46 57.31
CA SER A 50 10.96 16.64 57.08
C SER A 50 10.59 15.53 56.11
N THR A 51 11.47 15.27 55.16
CA THR A 51 11.29 14.19 54.18
C THR A 51 12.59 13.44 54.00
N HIS A 52 12.48 12.12 53.88
CA HIS A 52 13.55 11.22 53.53
C HIS A 52 13.08 10.40 52.33
N PHE A 53 13.83 10.41 51.26
CA PHE A 53 13.56 9.55 50.12
C PHE A 53 14.82 8.89 49.60
N VAL A 54 14.63 7.76 48.92
CA VAL A 54 15.69 7.04 48.22
C VAL A 54 15.35 7.05 46.75
N CYS A 55 16.26 7.56 45.93
CA CYS A 55 16.08 7.65 44.49
C CYS A 55 17.27 7.02 43.74
N ALA A 56 17.09 6.77 42.45
CA ALA A 56 18.18 6.35 41.56
C ALA A 56 18.02 6.99 40.19
N LEU A 57 19.11 7.57 39.68
CA LEU A 57 19.19 8.13 38.33
C LEU A 57 20.03 7.19 37.46
N VAL A 58 19.35 6.33 36.70
CA VAL A 58 19.97 5.24 35.94
C VAL A 58 20.21 5.71 34.50
N PRO A 59 21.48 5.82 34.06
CA PRO A 59 21.79 6.25 32.70
C PRO A 59 21.31 5.22 31.68
N VAL A 60 20.66 5.69 30.61
CA VAL A 60 20.28 4.87 29.45
C VAL A 60 21.23 5.12 28.28
N SER A 61 21.74 6.35 28.16
CA SER A 61 22.71 6.79 27.15
C SER A 61 23.89 7.53 27.80
N GLU A 62 24.97 7.72 27.02
CA GLU A 62 26.14 8.49 27.49
C GLU A 62 25.78 9.95 27.85
N VAL A 63 24.80 10.52 27.15
CA VAL A 63 24.22 11.83 27.49
C VAL A 63 22.99 11.61 28.36
N SER A 64 22.97 12.21 29.54
CA SER A 64 21.84 12.16 30.48
C SER A 64 21.40 13.58 30.82
N SER A 65 20.09 13.86 30.78
CA SER A 65 19.52 15.15 31.20
C SER A 65 18.05 14.97 31.60
N HIS A 66 17.41 15.85 32.36
CA HIS A 66 17.96 16.97 33.14
C HIS A 66 18.05 16.65 34.64
N GLY A 67 17.21 15.75 35.15
CA GLY A 67 17.24 15.32 36.55
C GLY A 67 15.84 15.30 37.16
N MET A 68 15.79 15.28 38.49
CA MET A 68 14.56 15.27 39.27
C MET A 68 14.58 16.31 40.38
N ALA A 69 13.42 16.68 40.89
CA ALA A 69 13.27 17.56 42.03
C ALA A 69 12.18 17.05 42.99
N PHE A 70 12.46 17.12 44.29
CA PHE A 70 11.42 17.11 45.31
C PHE A 70 10.84 18.52 45.40
N PHE A 71 9.52 18.66 45.41
CA PHE A 71 8.88 19.98 45.47
C PHE A 71 7.82 20.09 46.55
N VAL A 72 7.62 21.34 46.97
CA VAL A 72 6.53 21.82 47.81
C VAL A 72 5.84 22.97 47.08
N SER A 73 4.51 22.94 46.96
CA SER A 73 3.74 23.98 46.27
C SER A 73 2.41 24.33 46.95
N HIS A 74 1.89 25.51 46.61
CA HIS A 74 0.53 25.92 46.99
C HIS A 74 -0.55 25.22 46.17
N SER A 75 -0.25 24.96 44.90
CA SER A 75 -1.19 24.45 43.90
C SER A 75 -0.59 23.28 43.14
N THR A 76 -1.46 22.44 42.58
CA THR A 76 -1.12 21.34 41.67
C THR A 76 -1.29 21.74 40.20
N ASP A 77 -1.65 23.00 39.93
CA ASP A 77 -1.90 23.53 38.59
C ASP A 77 -0.60 24.02 37.92
N PHE A 78 0.13 23.09 37.31
CA PHE A 78 1.40 23.36 36.64
C PHE A 78 1.26 23.57 35.12
N GLU A 79 0.13 24.10 34.62
CA GLU A 79 -0.13 24.28 33.19
C GLU A 79 0.93 25.15 32.48
N GLU A 80 1.46 26.16 33.16
CA GLU A 80 2.48 27.06 32.59
C GLU A 80 3.92 26.55 32.75
N ALA A 81 4.12 25.40 33.41
CA ALA A 81 5.46 24.87 33.68
C ALA A 81 6.03 24.14 32.46
N GLN A 82 7.33 24.30 32.25
CA GLN A 82 8.04 23.80 31.06
C GLN A 82 8.87 22.54 31.35
N PRO A 83 9.12 21.69 30.34
CA PRO A 83 10.04 20.55 30.42
C PRO A 83 11.50 20.98 30.62
N SER A 84 12.39 19.98 30.63
CA SER A 84 13.85 20.10 30.60
C SER A 84 14.41 20.76 31.86
N ARG A 85 15.21 21.83 31.72
CA ARG A 85 15.84 22.58 32.83
C ARG A 85 14.87 23.24 33.82
N TYR A 86 13.57 23.22 33.54
CA TYR A 86 12.55 23.74 34.46
C TYR A 86 11.84 22.63 35.26
N PHE A 87 12.24 21.37 35.07
CA PHE A 87 11.73 20.17 35.75
C PHE A 87 10.21 19.98 35.70
N GLY A 88 9.46 20.67 34.83
CA GLY A 88 7.99 20.69 34.89
C GLY A 88 7.44 21.44 36.11
N LEU A 89 8.24 22.29 36.76
CA LEU A 89 7.87 23.07 37.94
C LEU A 89 7.88 24.58 37.70
N PHE A 90 8.73 25.05 36.78
CA PHE A 90 8.92 26.46 36.50
C PHE A 90 8.73 26.77 35.01
N ASN A 91 8.74 28.06 34.67
CA ASN A 91 9.04 28.55 33.33
C ASN A 91 10.16 29.59 33.39
N ALA A 92 10.50 30.21 32.25
CA ALA A 92 11.54 31.23 32.18
C ALA A 92 11.30 32.45 33.09
N ASN A 93 10.04 32.70 33.48
CA ASN A 93 9.66 33.78 34.40
C ASN A 93 9.47 33.29 35.86
N GLY A 94 9.76 32.03 36.15
CA GLY A 94 9.59 31.41 37.46
C GLY A 94 8.28 30.63 37.64
N SER A 95 7.72 30.65 38.85
CA SER A 95 6.49 29.94 39.20
C SER A 95 5.56 30.76 40.10
N ALA A 96 5.27 32.00 39.71
CA ALA A 96 4.50 32.95 40.52
C ALA A 96 3.07 32.47 40.87
N SER A 97 2.43 31.69 39.99
CA SER A 97 1.07 31.14 40.18
C SER A 97 1.04 29.91 41.09
N THR A 98 1.95 28.95 40.90
CA THR A 98 2.00 27.71 41.69
C THR A 98 2.73 27.83 43.01
N ARG A 99 3.67 28.79 43.08
CA ARG A 99 4.59 29.06 44.20
C ARG A 99 5.30 27.80 44.67
N VAL A 100 6.52 27.61 44.21
CA VAL A 100 7.25 26.36 44.37
C VAL A 100 8.53 26.57 45.17
N LEU A 101 8.73 25.72 46.19
CA LEU A 101 10.05 25.39 46.71
C LEU A 101 10.45 24.05 46.10
N ALA A 102 11.62 23.95 45.48
CA ALA A 102 12.14 22.69 45.00
C ALA A 102 13.55 22.43 45.55
N VAL A 103 13.86 21.14 45.75
CA VAL A 103 15.22 20.64 45.93
C VAL A 103 15.54 19.79 44.72
N GLU A 104 16.38 20.32 43.85
CA GLU A 104 16.77 19.69 42.59
C GLU A 104 18.00 18.79 42.74
N LEU A 105 17.98 17.68 42.00
CA LEU A 105 19.12 16.83 41.71
C LEU A 105 19.39 16.98 40.21
N ASP A 106 20.18 17.99 39.85
CA ASP A 106 20.44 18.39 38.48
C ASP A 106 21.69 17.67 37.93
N ILE A 107 21.53 17.14 36.72
CA ILE A 107 22.52 16.33 36.02
C ILE A 107 22.89 16.92 34.65
N ALA A 108 22.51 18.17 34.37
CA ALA A 108 22.73 18.82 33.09
C ALA A 108 22.81 20.34 33.22
N LYS A 109 24.03 20.87 33.04
CA LYS A 109 24.30 22.31 33.11
C LYS A 109 23.52 23.12 32.05
N ALA A 110 22.77 24.12 32.50
CA ALA A 110 22.14 25.15 31.70
C ALA A 110 22.60 26.56 32.13
N GLU A 111 23.20 27.30 31.19
CA GLU A 111 23.78 28.62 31.48
C GLU A 111 22.72 29.70 31.73
N ASP A 112 21.53 29.58 31.12
CA ASP A 112 20.44 30.55 31.28
C ASP A 112 19.77 30.53 32.65
N VAL A 113 19.89 29.40 33.36
CA VAL A 113 19.42 29.24 34.76
C VAL A 113 20.58 29.32 35.78
N LEU A 114 21.78 29.66 35.31
CA LEU A 114 23.00 29.87 36.12
C LEU A 114 23.50 28.62 36.86
N ASP A 115 23.41 27.45 36.24
CA ASP A 115 23.92 26.21 36.81
C ASP A 115 25.43 26.24 37.04
N ILE A 116 25.84 25.71 38.19
CA ILE A 116 27.24 25.65 38.58
C ILE A 116 28.02 24.57 37.82
N ASN A 117 27.38 23.44 37.49
CA ASN A 117 27.91 22.35 36.69
C ASN A 117 26.77 21.40 36.25
N ASP A 118 27.11 20.19 35.80
CA ASP A 118 26.21 19.14 35.33
C ASP A 118 26.02 18.01 36.36
N ASN A 119 26.26 18.28 37.65
CA ASN A 119 26.15 17.34 38.75
C ASN A 119 26.05 18.08 40.09
N HIS A 120 24.92 18.75 40.32
CA HIS A 120 24.70 19.56 41.51
C HIS A 120 23.36 19.30 42.19
N VAL A 121 23.30 19.73 43.44
CA VAL A 121 22.06 19.83 44.21
C VAL A 121 21.75 21.31 44.40
N GLY A 122 20.50 21.69 44.21
CA GLY A 122 20.03 23.06 44.27
C GLY A 122 18.81 23.22 45.18
N ILE A 123 18.60 24.45 45.66
CA ILE A 123 17.39 24.90 46.35
C ILE A 123 16.78 26.00 45.49
N ASP A 124 15.57 25.77 45.00
CA ASP A 124 14.89 26.68 44.08
C ASP A 124 13.66 27.29 44.76
N VAL A 125 13.51 28.60 44.65
CA VAL A 125 12.39 29.33 45.25
C VAL A 125 11.72 30.19 44.20
N ASN A 126 10.55 29.74 43.74
CA ASN A 126 9.72 30.41 42.72
C ASN A 126 10.43 30.71 41.38
N SER A 127 11.60 30.13 41.16
CA SER A 127 12.51 30.42 40.05
C SER A 127 13.35 29.17 39.77
N PRO A 128 13.68 28.86 38.50
CA PRO A 128 14.63 27.80 38.17
C PRO A 128 16.08 28.17 38.49
N VAL A 129 16.36 29.43 38.85
CA VAL A 129 17.66 29.84 39.35
C VAL A 129 17.74 29.52 40.84
N SER A 130 18.58 28.55 41.19
CA SER A 130 18.83 28.14 42.57
C SER A 130 19.27 29.30 43.46
N VAL A 131 18.63 29.45 44.63
CA VAL A 131 19.06 30.41 45.67
C VAL A 131 20.34 29.94 46.37
N GLN A 132 20.57 28.64 46.38
CA GLN A 132 21.77 28.01 46.89
C GLN A 132 21.97 26.67 46.17
N SER A 133 23.19 26.43 45.69
CA SER A 133 23.55 25.16 45.04
C SER A 133 24.97 24.73 45.42
N ALA A 134 25.25 23.43 45.31
CA ALA A 134 26.56 22.85 45.52
C ALA A 134 26.75 21.59 44.68
N ASN A 135 27.99 21.31 44.28
CA ASN A 135 28.35 20.05 43.64
C ASN A 135 27.84 18.87 44.47
N ALA A 136 27.29 17.85 43.82
CA ALA A 136 26.77 16.68 44.50
C ALA A 136 27.91 16.00 45.28
N SER A 137 27.77 15.98 46.60
CA SER A 137 28.77 15.51 47.54
C SER A 137 28.13 15.32 48.92
N TYR A 138 28.82 14.61 49.81
CA TYR A 138 28.35 14.38 51.17
C TYR A 138 29.51 14.41 52.16
N TYR A 139 29.21 14.69 53.42
CA TYR A 139 30.19 14.62 54.50
C TYR A 139 30.25 13.18 55.03
N SER A 140 31.47 12.67 55.21
CA SER A 140 31.69 11.35 55.82
C SER A 140 31.15 11.29 57.25
N ASP A 141 30.90 10.09 57.77
CA ASP A 141 30.29 9.88 59.10
C ASP A 141 31.05 10.57 60.26
N ASN A 142 32.36 10.79 60.09
CA ASN A 142 33.21 11.48 61.06
C ASN A 142 33.36 12.99 60.78
N GLU A 143 32.64 13.52 59.79
CA GLU A 143 32.64 14.93 59.33
C GLU A 143 33.99 15.49 58.86
N VAL A 144 35.00 14.64 58.70
CA VAL A 144 36.37 15.10 58.37
C VAL A 144 36.52 15.40 56.88
N GLN A 145 35.78 14.68 56.02
CA GLN A 145 36.00 14.71 54.59
C GLN A 145 34.69 14.91 53.83
N LYS A 146 34.68 15.89 52.93
CA LYS A 146 33.66 16.04 51.89
C LYS A 146 34.01 15.10 50.73
N ILE A 147 33.10 14.19 50.40
CA ILE A 147 33.27 13.15 49.38
C ILE A 147 32.37 13.48 48.20
N ASP A 148 32.96 13.59 47.02
CA ASP A 148 32.21 13.84 45.78
C ASP A 148 31.33 12.65 45.41
N MET A 149 30.14 12.94 44.91
CA MET A 149 29.15 11.96 44.49
C MET A 149 28.71 12.24 43.06
N LYS A 150 28.56 11.19 42.25
CA LYS A 150 27.92 11.29 40.94
C LYS A 150 26.45 10.94 41.05
N LEU A 151 25.57 11.87 40.69
CA LEU A 151 24.12 11.68 40.74
C LEU A 151 23.67 10.62 39.71
N VAL A 152 24.20 10.68 38.48
CA VAL A 152 23.96 9.68 37.42
C VAL A 152 24.93 8.51 37.54
N SER A 153 24.86 7.77 38.64
CA SER A 153 25.63 6.54 38.86
C SER A 153 24.81 5.27 38.55
N GLY A 154 23.48 5.36 38.64
CA GLY A 154 22.57 4.21 38.69
C GLY A 154 22.42 3.59 40.08
N ASP A 155 23.33 3.91 41.01
CA ASP A 155 23.25 3.45 42.40
C ASP A 155 22.22 4.27 43.20
N PRO A 156 21.52 3.67 44.17
CA PRO A 156 20.57 4.40 44.99
C PRO A 156 21.22 5.47 45.89
N ILE A 157 20.61 6.65 45.92
CA ILE A 157 21.00 7.82 46.69
C ILE A 157 19.91 8.10 47.72
N GLN A 158 20.31 8.36 48.96
CA GLN A 158 19.43 8.84 50.01
C GLN A 158 19.46 10.36 50.04
N VAL A 159 18.29 10.98 50.17
CA VAL A 159 18.12 12.42 50.25
C VAL A 159 17.24 12.76 51.45
N TRP A 160 17.72 13.71 52.26
CA TRP A 160 16.99 14.28 53.39
C TRP A 160 16.78 15.77 53.14
N VAL A 161 15.54 16.22 53.34
CA VAL A 161 15.18 17.63 53.29
C VAL A 161 14.42 17.97 54.56
N ASP A 162 14.98 18.85 55.38
CA ASP A 162 14.40 19.27 56.65
C ASP A 162 14.17 20.77 56.64
N TYR A 163 12.94 21.18 56.89
CA TYR A 163 12.54 22.56 57.00
C TYR A 163 11.96 22.84 58.39
N GLU A 164 12.60 23.74 59.12
CA GLU A 164 12.14 24.21 60.43
C GLU A 164 12.42 25.72 60.60
N GLY A 165 11.39 26.46 61.02
CA GLY A 165 11.47 27.92 61.14
C GLY A 165 11.65 28.59 59.79
N THR A 166 12.88 29.00 59.48
CA THR A 166 13.30 29.55 58.17
C THR A 166 14.48 28.81 57.56
N THR A 167 14.89 27.71 58.19
CA THR A 167 16.07 26.95 57.80
C THR A 167 15.66 25.73 57.01
N LEU A 168 16.19 25.61 55.79
CA LEU A 168 16.10 24.42 54.95
C LEU A 168 17.47 23.75 54.89
N ASN A 169 17.56 22.52 55.40
CA ASN A 169 18.74 21.68 55.31
C ASN A 169 18.52 20.58 54.28
N VAL A 170 19.49 20.39 53.39
CA VAL A 170 19.51 19.31 52.41
C VAL A 170 20.76 18.48 52.61
N SER A 171 20.58 17.17 52.79
CA SER A 171 21.68 16.21 52.85
C SER A 171 21.47 15.12 51.81
N ILE A 172 22.54 14.66 51.17
CA ILE A 172 22.54 13.47 50.32
C ILE A 172 23.61 12.50 50.80
N ALA A 173 23.44 11.20 50.56
CA ALA A 173 24.47 10.19 50.81
C ALA A 173 24.19 8.89 50.02
N PRO A 174 25.20 8.02 49.81
CA PRO A 174 24.97 6.69 49.25
C PRO A 174 24.02 5.84 50.13
N LEU A 175 23.46 4.78 49.55
CA LEU A 175 22.50 3.91 50.26
C LEU A 175 23.06 3.28 51.56
N GLU A 176 24.36 2.98 51.59
CA GLU A 176 25.00 2.32 52.74
C GLU A 176 25.29 3.26 53.90
N ASN A 177 25.29 4.58 53.65
CA ASN A 177 25.64 5.60 54.63
C ASN A 177 24.43 6.00 55.49
N HIS A 178 24.70 6.50 56.69
CA HIS A 178 23.69 7.17 57.48
C HIS A 178 23.52 8.63 57.04
N LYS A 179 22.48 9.29 57.53
CA LYS A 179 22.28 10.72 57.30
C LYS A 179 23.50 11.49 57.79
N PRO A 180 24.18 12.26 56.93
CA PRO A 180 25.28 13.12 57.36
C PRO A 180 24.80 14.13 58.39
N SER A 181 25.58 14.30 59.46
CA SER A 181 25.35 15.28 60.52
C SER A 181 25.53 16.71 60.04
N GLN A 182 26.46 16.93 59.10
CA GLN A 182 26.59 18.19 58.36
C GLN A 182 25.77 18.13 57.05
N PRO A 183 24.83 19.05 56.81
CA PRO A 183 24.09 19.08 55.56
C PRO A 183 24.95 19.57 54.39
N LEU A 184 24.60 19.13 53.18
CA LEU A 184 25.22 19.63 51.95
C LEU A 184 24.85 21.10 51.71
N LEU A 185 23.56 21.44 51.86
CA LEU A 185 23.05 22.80 51.76
C LEU A 185 22.32 23.17 53.04
N SER A 186 22.49 24.42 53.47
CA SER A 186 21.77 24.99 54.61
C SER A 186 21.45 26.45 54.28
N SER A 187 20.17 26.74 54.03
CA SER A 187 19.67 28.07 53.76
C SER A 187 18.79 28.54 54.91
N THR A 188 19.13 29.67 55.54
CA THR A 188 18.45 30.18 56.74
C THR A 188 17.38 31.24 56.46
N SER A 189 17.13 31.54 55.18
CA SER A 189 16.26 32.64 54.74
C SER A 189 15.05 32.18 53.94
N ILE A 190 14.71 30.88 53.98
CA ILE A 190 13.56 30.35 53.25
C ILE A 190 12.29 30.64 54.05
N ASN A 191 11.37 31.43 53.49
CA ASN A 191 10.07 31.70 54.09
C ASN A 191 8.98 30.84 53.43
N LEU A 192 8.79 29.62 53.93
CA LEU A 192 7.81 28.68 53.37
C LEU A 192 6.36 29.17 53.53
N THR A 193 6.09 30.11 54.44
CA THR A 193 4.74 30.69 54.61
C THR A 193 4.28 31.45 53.37
N GLU A 194 5.21 32.03 52.59
CA GLU A 194 4.90 32.71 51.33
C GLU A 194 4.55 31.75 50.19
N ILE A 195 5.03 30.51 50.31
CA ILE A 195 4.84 29.41 49.36
C ILE A 195 3.56 28.66 49.70
N VAL A 196 3.36 28.33 50.97
CA VAL A 196 2.23 27.51 51.46
C VAL A 196 1.05 28.42 51.88
N GLN A 197 0.46 29.12 50.91
CA GLN A 197 -0.68 29.99 51.17
C GLN A 197 -1.89 29.20 51.71
N GLY A 198 -2.66 29.81 52.61
CA GLY A 198 -3.76 29.14 53.27
C GLY A 198 -3.34 27.96 54.17
N ARG A 199 -2.02 27.78 54.41
CA ARG A 199 -1.45 26.70 55.24
C ARG A 199 -1.78 25.30 54.70
N ARG A 200 -1.91 25.19 53.37
CA ARG A 200 -2.15 23.94 52.63
C ARG A 200 -0.99 23.70 51.69
N MET A 201 -0.40 22.51 51.80
CA MET A 201 0.87 22.17 51.17
C MET A 201 0.72 20.93 50.30
N PHE A 202 1.01 21.05 49.01
CA PHE A 202 1.21 19.89 48.14
C PHE A 202 2.68 19.55 48.11
N VAL A 203 2.99 18.26 48.17
CA VAL A 203 4.37 17.77 48.12
C VAL A 203 4.47 16.59 47.17
N GLY A 204 5.59 16.50 46.47
CA GLY A 204 5.78 15.45 45.48
C GLY A 204 7.15 15.49 44.84
N PHE A 205 7.25 14.75 43.75
CA PHE A 205 8.41 14.70 42.89
C PHE A 205 8.01 15.14 41.49
N SER A 206 8.91 15.87 40.86
CA SER A 206 8.86 16.17 39.44
C SER A 206 10.16 15.74 38.82
N GLY A 207 10.14 15.37 37.56
CA GLY A 207 11.38 15.16 36.84
C GLY A 207 11.19 15.40 35.37
N SER A 208 12.29 15.78 34.72
CA SER A 208 12.28 15.97 33.30
C SER A 208 13.49 15.36 32.60
N THR A 209 13.22 14.81 31.42
CA THR A 209 14.25 14.34 30.50
C THR A 209 14.31 15.25 29.27
N GLY A 210 15.51 15.70 28.92
CA GLY A 210 15.75 16.51 27.73
C GLY A 210 16.17 15.65 26.55
N SER A 211 17.22 16.07 25.84
CA SER A 211 17.85 15.30 24.76
C SER A 211 18.58 14.03 25.24
N GLY A 212 19.02 13.98 26.50
CA GLY A 212 19.61 12.81 27.13
C GLY A 212 18.56 11.97 27.88
N VAL A 213 18.66 10.64 27.80
CA VAL A 213 17.69 9.74 28.45
C VAL A 213 18.29 9.20 29.75
N VAL A 214 17.67 9.57 30.87
CA VAL A 214 17.94 9.01 32.20
C VAL A 214 16.64 8.45 32.76
N ASN A 215 16.69 7.24 33.33
CA ASN A 215 15.56 6.72 34.08
C ASN A 215 15.63 7.24 35.52
N GLN A 216 14.55 7.84 35.97
CA GLN A 216 14.45 8.52 37.25
C GLN A 216 13.52 7.72 38.17
N TYR A 217 14.06 7.15 39.23
CA TYR A 217 13.31 6.29 40.15
C TYR A 217 13.25 6.87 41.55
N VAL A 218 12.07 6.80 42.18
CA VAL A 218 11.92 6.93 43.64
C VAL A 218 11.62 5.53 44.19
N LEU A 219 12.57 4.98 44.94
CA LEU A 219 12.57 3.61 45.48
C LEU A 219 11.88 3.53 46.85
N GLY A 220 11.84 4.65 47.58
CA GLY A 220 11.21 4.74 48.88
C GLY A 220 11.06 6.19 49.30
N TRP A 221 9.98 6.50 50.02
CA TRP A 221 9.69 7.86 50.45
C TRP A 221 8.98 7.86 51.80
N SER A 222 9.44 8.74 52.68
CA SER A 222 8.85 9.06 53.98
C SER A 222 8.74 10.58 54.09
N PHE A 223 7.57 11.06 54.49
CA PHE A 223 7.29 12.47 54.66
C PHE A 223 6.61 12.69 56.01
N SER A 224 6.94 13.79 56.69
CA SER A 224 6.29 14.19 57.93
C SER A 224 6.30 15.71 58.11
N LYS A 225 5.34 16.23 58.87
CA LYS A 225 5.31 17.66 59.24
C LYS A 225 6.38 18.04 60.27
N SER A 226 7.02 17.06 60.90
CA SER A 226 8.09 17.30 61.85
C SER A 226 9.15 16.21 61.76
N MET A 227 10.40 16.55 62.05
CA MET A 227 11.49 15.58 62.08
C MET A 227 11.25 14.45 63.10
N ALA A 228 10.66 14.78 64.26
CA ALA A 228 10.39 13.82 65.33
C ALA A 228 9.40 12.71 64.93
N SER A 229 8.51 13.00 63.99
CA SER A 229 7.48 12.07 63.49
C SER A 229 7.85 11.42 62.15
N LEU A 230 9.07 11.62 61.65
CA LEU A 230 9.51 11.02 60.39
C LEU A 230 9.74 9.51 60.56
N GLN A 231 9.07 8.71 59.74
CA GLN A 231 9.28 7.26 59.73
C GLN A 231 10.59 6.92 59.02
N LYS A 232 11.44 6.12 59.65
CA LYS A 232 12.69 5.65 59.04
C LYS A 232 12.38 4.66 57.92
N ILE A 233 12.99 4.88 56.76
CA ILE A 233 12.92 3.93 55.64
C ILE A 233 13.78 2.70 55.96
N ASP A 234 13.19 1.51 55.86
CA ASP A 234 13.90 0.24 55.94
C ASP A 234 14.57 -0.05 54.58
N VAL A 235 15.83 0.36 54.45
CA VAL A 235 16.62 0.23 53.21
C VAL A 235 16.73 -1.20 52.70
N SER A 236 16.63 -2.20 53.59
CA SER A 236 16.70 -3.62 53.22
C SER A 236 15.49 -4.11 52.43
N LYS A 237 14.37 -3.39 52.50
CA LYS A 237 13.10 -3.72 51.82
C LYS A 237 12.89 -2.93 50.53
N LEU A 238 13.84 -2.07 50.15
CA LEU A 238 13.70 -1.26 48.94
C LEU A 238 13.83 -2.13 47.68
N PRO A 239 13.05 -1.82 46.63
CA PRO A 239 13.22 -2.47 45.34
C PRO A 239 14.55 -2.06 44.71
N LYS A 240 15.13 -2.94 43.90
CA LYS A 240 16.31 -2.60 43.11
C LYS A 240 15.90 -1.77 41.90
N ALA A 241 16.66 -0.71 41.62
CA ALA A 241 16.46 0.11 40.43
C ALA A 241 16.67 -0.75 39.16
N PRO A 242 15.71 -0.77 38.22
CA PRO A 242 15.87 -1.46 36.95
C PRO A 242 17.06 -0.88 36.18
N HIS A 243 18.05 -1.72 35.89
CA HIS A 243 19.15 -1.34 35.01
C HIS A 243 18.82 -1.82 33.59
N PRO A 244 18.99 -0.96 32.56
CA PRO A 244 18.86 -1.40 31.19
C PRO A 244 19.89 -2.51 30.95
N SER A 245 19.41 -3.76 30.89
CA SER A 245 20.26 -4.88 30.54
C SER A 245 20.76 -4.64 29.12
N SER A 246 22.07 -4.72 28.91
CA SER A 246 22.66 -4.92 27.58
C SER A 246 22.13 -6.26 27.02
N LYS A 247 20.91 -6.24 26.49
CA LYS A 247 20.43 -7.29 25.61
C LYS A 247 20.81 -6.83 24.23
N ASN A 248 21.64 -7.62 23.57
CA ASN A 248 22.09 -7.36 22.21
C ASN A 248 20.86 -7.23 21.29
N ASN A 249 20.49 -5.98 21.00
CA ASN A 249 19.37 -5.62 20.14
C ASN A 249 19.48 -6.21 18.72
N TYR A 250 20.66 -6.72 18.35
CA TYR A 250 20.88 -7.52 17.15
C TYR A 250 19.87 -8.65 16.98
N THR A 251 19.45 -9.31 18.07
CA THR A 251 18.49 -10.42 18.00
C THR A 251 17.08 -9.97 17.62
N SER A 252 16.63 -8.80 18.09
CA SER A 252 15.33 -8.22 17.73
C SER A 252 15.36 -7.67 16.30
N VAL A 253 16.40 -6.90 15.95
CA VAL A 253 16.53 -6.31 14.61
C VAL A 253 16.61 -7.40 13.53
N LEU A 254 17.32 -8.51 13.79
CA LEU A 254 17.40 -9.63 12.86
C LEU A 254 16.03 -10.29 12.65
N PHE A 255 15.22 -10.39 13.71
CA PHE A 255 13.87 -10.96 13.65
C PHE A 255 12.91 -10.04 12.86
N ASP A 256 12.97 -8.73 13.09
CA ASP A 256 12.15 -7.74 12.38
C ASP A 256 12.50 -7.70 10.87
N VAL A 257 13.79 -7.78 10.53
CA VAL A 257 14.24 -7.89 9.13
C VAL A 257 13.77 -9.20 8.50
N LEU A 258 13.87 -10.32 9.21
CA LEU A 258 13.42 -11.62 8.72
C LEU A 258 11.90 -11.64 8.48
N LEU A 259 11.12 -11.02 9.37
CA LEU A 259 9.68 -10.90 9.25
C LEU A 259 9.28 -10.00 8.07
N GLY A 260 10.01 -8.90 7.86
CA GLY A 260 9.84 -8.03 6.70
C GLY A 260 10.13 -8.73 5.38
N LEU A 261 11.20 -9.53 5.31
CA LEU A 261 11.54 -10.35 4.13
C LEU A 261 10.47 -11.42 3.85
N LEU A 262 9.96 -12.07 4.90
CA LEU A 262 8.89 -13.05 4.76
C LEU A 262 7.60 -12.41 4.24
N ALA A 263 7.22 -11.23 4.76
CA ALA A 263 6.05 -10.50 4.29
C ALA A 263 6.19 -10.09 2.81
N PHE A 264 7.36 -9.60 2.40
CA PHE A 264 7.65 -9.26 1.00
C PHE A 264 7.54 -10.48 0.07
N LEU A 265 8.04 -11.64 0.51
CA LEU A 265 7.94 -12.88 -0.25
C LEU A 265 6.49 -13.33 -0.41
N VAL A 266 5.69 -13.27 0.66
CA VAL A 266 4.25 -13.59 0.61
C VAL A 266 3.49 -12.62 -0.31
N LEU A 267 3.75 -11.32 -0.21
CA LEU A 267 3.16 -10.32 -1.10
C LEU A 267 3.54 -10.55 -2.56
N GLY A 268 4.81 -10.89 -2.82
CA GLY A 268 5.27 -11.24 -4.16
C GLY A 268 4.58 -12.48 -4.72
N LEU A 269 4.38 -13.52 -3.91
CA LEU A 269 3.63 -14.71 -4.30
C LEU A 269 2.15 -14.43 -4.55
N LEU A 270 1.50 -13.62 -3.70
CA LEU A 270 0.11 -13.22 -3.89
C LEU A 270 -0.06 -12.35 -5.13
N PHE A 271 0.86 -11.42 -5.38
CA PHE A 271 0.89 -10.59 -6.58
C PHE A 271 1.14 -11.42 -7.84
N GLY A 272 2.09 -12.35 -7.78
CA GLY A 272 2.35 -13.31 -8.85
C GLY A 272 1.14 -14.20 -9.14
N ALA A 273 0.47 -14.71 -8.11
CA ALA A 273 -0.76 -15.48 -8.26
C ALA A 273 -1.91 -14.63 -8.82
N TYR A 274 -2.02 -13.36 -8.42
CA TYR A 274 -2.99 -12.41 -8.97
C TYR A 274 -2.73 -12.15 -10.45
N MET A 275 -1.48 -11.87 -10.83
CA MET A 275 -1.07 -11.67 -12.22
C MET A 275 -1.24 -12.94 -13.07
N TYR A 276 -0.87 -14.09 -12.54
CA TYR A 276 -1.07 -15.38 -13.18
C TYR A 276 -2.55 -15.66 -13.42
N ARG A 277 -3.39 -15.41 -12.42
CA ARG A 277 -4.85 -15.55 -12.55
C ARG A 277 -5.41 -14.53 -13.56
N GLY A 278 -4.89 -13.30 -13.60
CA GLY A 278 -5.26 -12.29 -14.59
C GLY A 278 -4.92 -12.73 -16.02
N ASN A 279 -3.72 -13.28 -16.24
CA ASN A 279 -3.28 -13.76 -17.55
C ASN A 279 -3.94 -15.07 -17.98
N LEU A 280 -4.28 -15.96 -17.04
CA LEU A 280 -4.98 -17.21 -17.36
C LEU A 280 -6.38 -16.98 -17.95
N TYR A 281 -6.99 -15.83 -17.63
CA TYR A 281 -8.30 -15.41 -18.14
C TYR A 281 -8.20 -14.16 -19.05
N ALA A 282 -7.00 -13.79 -19.49
CA ALA A 282 -6.82 -12.71 -20.45
C ALA A 282 -7.29 -13.19 -21.82
N GLU A 283 -8.52 -12.82 -22.20
CA GLU A 283 -9.02 -13.05 -23.56
C GLU A 283 -8.17 -12.20 -24.54
N VAL A 284 -7.56 -12.88 -25.52
CA VAL A 284 -6.76 -12.25 -26.57
C VAL A 284 -7.69 -11.39 -27.43
N LYS A 285 -7.53 -10.06 -27.33
CA LYS A 285 -8.19 -9.12 -28.26
C LYS A 285 -7.44 -9.11 -29.57
N GLU A 286 -8.16 -9.38 -30.66
CA GLU A 286 -7.58 -9.36 -32.01
C GLU A 286 -7.59 -7.93 -32.55
N GLU A 287 -6.55 -7.53 -33.29
CA GLU A 287 -6.35 -6.13 -33.69
C GLU A 287 -7.50 -5.53 -34.51
N TRP A 288 -8.25 -6.36 -35.25
CA TRP A 288 -9.42 -5.91 -35.99
C TRP A 288 -10.59 -5.46 -35.11
N GLU A 289 -10.65 -5.88 -33.83
CA GLU A 289 -11.70 -5.47 -32.88
C GLU A 289 -11.63 -3.98 -32.52
N ASN A 290 -10.44 -3.38 -32.61
CA ASN A 290 -10.22 -1.96 -32.33
C ASN A 290 -10.74 -1.05 -33.45
N VAL A 291 -10.92 -1.58 -34.66
CA VAL A 291 -11.27 -0.79 -35.85
C VAL A 291 -12.77 -0.81 -36.14
N TYR A 292 -13.46 -1.93 -35.91
CA TYR A 292 -14.87 -2.09 -36.33
C TYR A 292 -15.89 -2.11 -35.19
N GLY A 293 -15.46 -2.23 -33.92
CA GLY A 293 -16.34 -2.21 -32.74
C GLY A 293 -17.24 -3.47 -32.63
N PRO A 294 -17.36 -4.14 -31.47
CA PRO A 294 -17.98 -5.45 -31.45
C PRO A 294 -19.45 -5.42 -30.96
N LEU A 295 -20.33 -6.10 -31.68
CA LEU A 295 -21.43 -6.86 -31.06
C LEU A 295 -20.89 -8.23 -30.62
N ARG A 296 -19.88 -8.26 -29.75
CA ARG A 296 -19.37 -9.50 -29.12
C ARG A 296 -19.92 -9.60 -27.71
N TYR A 297 -20.51 -10.75 -27.40
CA TYR A 297 -20.90 -11.11 -26.04
C TYR A 297 -19.81 -11.98 -25.42
N PRO A 298 -19.30 -11.67 -24.21
CA PRO A 298 -18.29 -12.50 -23.57
C PRO A 298 -18.85 -13.90 -23.30
N TYR A 299 -18.01 -14.93 -23.36
CA TYR A 299 -18.44 -16.34 -23.19
C TYR A 299 -19.22 -16.53 -21.89
N LYS A 300 -18.81 -15.88 -20.81
CA LYS A 300 -19.53 -15.89 -19.52
C LYS A 300 -20.98 -15.39 -19.63
N SER A 301 -21.24 -14.38 -20.45
CA SER A 301 -22.60 -13.87 -20.68
C SER A 301 -23.42 -14.85 -21.51
N LEU A 302 -22.83 -15.48 -22.54
CA LEU A 302 -23.50 -16.50 -23.33
C LEU A 302 -23.77 -17.78 -22.52
N TYR A 303 -22.82 -18.21 -21.70
CA TYR A 303 -22.97 -19.32 -20.77
C TYR A 303 -24.11 -19.07 -19.77
N LYS A 304 -24.22 -17.86 -19.23
CA LYS A 304 -25.37 -17.48 -18.39
C LYS A 304 -26.68 -17.45 -19.19
N ALA A 305 -26.67 -16.86 -20.38
CA ALA A 305 -27.84 -16.72 -21.23
C ALA A 305 -28.44 -18.07 -21.63
N THR A 306 -27.60 -19.09 -21.83
CA THR A 306 -28.00 -20.47 -22.20
C THR A 306 -28.11 -21.42 -21.00
N LYS A 307 -28.06 -20.89 -19.76
CA LYS A 307 -28.06 -21.68 -18.51
C LYS A 307 -27.00 -22.79 -18.50
N GLY A 308 -25.80 -22.44 -18.94
CA GLY A 308 -24.65 -23.32 -19.04
C GLY A 308 -24.66 -24.25 -20.24
N PHE A 309 -25.32 -23.84 -21.35
CA PHE A 309 -25.61 -24.71 -22.49
C PHE A 309 -26.41 -25.95 -22.07
N SER A 310 -27.48 -25.71 -21.29
CA SER A 310 -28.34 -26.77 -20.79
C SER A 310 -29.08 -27.49 -21.92
N ARG A 311 -29.27 -28.80 -21.78
CA ARG A 311 -30.12 -29.60 -22.69
C ARG A 311 -31.55 -29.08 -22.80
N SER A 312 -32.07 -28.43 -21.74
CA SER A 312 -33.41 -27.84 -21.75
C SER A 312 -33.55 -26.66 -22.72
N GLU A 313 -32.43 -26.03 -23.10
CA GLU A 313 -32.39 -24.93 -24.05
C GLU A 313 -31.84 -25.39 -25.42
N PHE A 314 -31.63 -26.68 -25.64
CA PHE A 314 -31.08 -27.19 -26.90
C PHE A 314 -32.10 -27.03 -28.05
N LEU A 315 -31.65 -26.44 -29.16
CA LEU A 315 -32.47 -26.20 -30.36
C LEU A 315 -32.14 -27.16 -31.50
N GLY A 316 -30.88 -27.61 -31.63
CA GLY A 316 -30.47 -28.52 -32.70
C GLY A 316 -28.96 -28.70 -32.81
N LYS A 317 -28.52 -29.72 -33.55
CA LYS A 317 -27.10 -29.99 -33.85
C LYS A 317 -26.91 -30.16 -35.35
N GLY A 318 -25.87 -29.55 -35.90
CA GLY A 318 -25.45 -29.69 -37.29
C GLY A 318 -23.94 -29.93 -37.39
N GLY A 319 -23.41 -29.97 -38.61
CA GLY A 319 -21.99 -30.28 -38.87
C GLY A 319 -20.97 -29.27 -38.32
N PHE A 320 -21.43 -28.13 -37.81
CA PHE A 320 -20.58 -27.08 -37.25
C PHE A 320 -20.91 -26.81 -35.77
N GLY A 321 -21.47 -27.81 -35.08
CA GLY A 321 -21.75 -27.77 -33.65
C GLY A 321 -23.24 -27.71 -33.28
N GLU A 322 -23.48 -27.35 -32.03
CA GLU A 322 -24.79 -27.41 -31.36
C GLU A 322 -25.36 -26.00 -31.18
N VAL A 323 -26.67 -25.86 -31.25
CA VAL A 323 -27.38 -24.58 -31.14
C VAL A 323 -28.28 -24.63 -29.91
N TYR A 324 -28.21 -23.59 -29.08
CA TYR A 324 -28.97 -23.45 -27.84
C TYR A 324 -29.76 -22.14 -27.85
N LYS A 325 -30.94 -22.13 -27.24
CA LYS A 325 -31.69 -20.94 -26.92
C LYS A 325 -30.99 -20.21 -25.77
N GLY A 326 -30.91 -18.89 -25.88
CA GLY A 326 -30.40 -18.04 -24.83
C GLY A 326 -31.21 -16.77 -24.69
N THR A 327 -31.17 -16.16 -23.52
CA THR A 327 -31.84 -14.86 -23.27
C THR A 327 -30.80 -13.82 -22.86
N LEU A 328 -30.64 -12.78 -23.68
CA LEU A 328 -29.67 -11.70 -23.46
C LEU A 328 -30.40 -10.39 -23.09
N PRO A 329 -29.94 -9.66 -22.06
CA PRO A 329 -30.50 -8.37 -21.72
C PRO A 329 -30.04 -7.29 -22.72
N LYS A 330 -30.98 -6.50 -23.25
CA LYS A 330 -30.69 -5.29 -24.03
C LYS A 330 -31.52 -4.13 -23.49
N ASN A 331 -30.86 -3.15 -22.88
CA ASN A 331 -31.44 -1.87 -22.44
C ASN A 331 -32.89 -2.00 -21.92
N ILE A 332 -33.07 -2.84 -20.89
CA ILE A 332 -34.31 -3.06 -20.10
C ILE A 332 -35.25 -4.18 -20.63
N GLU A 333 -35.07 -4.72 -21.83
CA GLU A 333 -35.84 -5.88 -22.33
C GLU A 333 -34.97 -7.13 -22.55
N LEU A 334 -35.55 -8.31 -22.28
CA LEU A 334 -34.92 -9.62 -22.50
C LEU A 334 -35.15 -10.05 -23.96
N ARG A 335 -34.06 -10.25 -24.71
CA ARG A 335 -34.12 -10.74 -26.10
C ARG A 335 -33.75 -12.21 -26.16
N GLU A 336 -34.60 -13.01 -26.79
CA GLU A 336 -34.27 -14.40 -27.11
C GLU A 336 -33.33 -14.47 -28.32
N VAL A 337 -32.30 -15.30 -28.20
CA VAL A 337 -31.26 -15.51 -29.21
C VAL A 337 -30.97 -17.00 -29.38
N ALA A 338 -30.48 -17.38 -30.56
CA ALA A 338 -29.86 -18.68 -30.78
C ALA A 338 -28.35 -18.54 -30.64
N VAL A 339 -27.74 -19.31 -29.74
CA VAL A 339 -26.31 -19.34 -29.48
C VAL A 339 -25.76 -20.65 -30.03
N LYS A 340 -24.92 -20.57 -31.07
CA LYS A 340 -24.27 -21.73 -31.67
C LYS A 340 -22.94 -22.01 -30.97
N LYS A 341 -22.86 -23.15 -30.28
CA LYS A 341 -21.64 -23.72 -29.74
C LYS A 341 -20.92 -24.51 -30.81
N VAL A 342 -19.87 -23.92 -31.38
CA VAL A 342 -19.04 -24.56 -32.42
C VAL A 342 -18.15 -25.62 -31.74
N SER A 343 -18.22 -26.86 -32.23
CA SER A 343 -17.35 -27.97 -31.80
C SER A 343 -16.30 -28.23 -32.87
N HIS A 344 -15.04 -28.41 -32.48
CA HIS A 344 -13.92 -28.62 -33.40
C HIS A 344 -13.66 -30.11 -33.73
N GLU A 345 -14.54 -31.01 -33.31
CA GLU A 345 -14.46 -32.44 -33.60
C GLU A 345 -15.23 -32.74 -34.90
N GLY A 346 -14.50 -32.73 -36.01
CA GLY A 346 -14.90 -33.34 -37.26
C GLY A 346 -13.74 -34.20 -37.76
N GLU A 347 -13.72 -35.47 -37.34
CA GLU A 347 -12.82 -36.47 -37.92
C GLU A 347 -13.40 -37.01 -39.25
N GLU A 348 -12.46 -37.27 -40.17
CA GLU A 348 -12.45 -38.33 -41.21
C GLU A 348 -12.89 -38.12 -42.67
N GLU A 349 -13.30 -36.95 -43.13
CA GLU A 349 -13.30 -36.71 -44.59
C GLU A 349 -12.80 -35.30 -44.89
N PHE A 350 -11.68 -35.22 -45.63
CA PHE A 350 -11.14 -34.00 -46.26
C PHE A 350 -12.10 -33.44 -47.33
N ASN A 351 -13.37 -33.31 -47.02
CA ASN A 351 -14.35 -32.57 -47.81
C ASN A 351 -14.16 -31.10 -47.48
N GLY A 352 -13.51 -30.36 -48.38
CA GLY A 352 -13.45 -28.90 -48.29
C GLY A 352 -14.87 -28.34 -48.20
N ARG A 353 -15.18 -27.65 -47.10
CA ARG A 353 -16.48 -26.98 -46.93
C ARG A 353 -16.28 -25.48 -47.02
N LEU A 354 -16.90 -24.86 -48.00
CA LEU A 354 -16.94 -23.42 -48.17
C LEU A 354 -17.80 -22.83 -47.04
N GLY A 355 -17.16 -22.14 -46.10
CA GLY A 355 -17.85 -21.35 -45.08
C GLY A 355 -18.17 -19.97 -45.65
N ASP A 356 -19.46 -19.64 -45.73
CA ASP A 356 -19.90 -18.28 -46.02
C ASP A 356 -19.51 -17.37 -44.83
N PHE A 357 -18.64 -16.38 -45.08
CA PHE A 357 -18.41 -15.26 -44.16
C PHE A 357 -19.34 -14.07 -44.48
N GLY A 358 -20.46 -14.34 -45.15
CA GLY A 358 -21.45 -13.39 -45.59
C GLY A 358 -22.16 -12.70 -44.42
N MET A 359 -22.00 -11.39 -44.37
CA MET A 359 -22.83 -10.44 -43.64
C MET A 359 -24.31 -10.63 -44.01
N SER A 360 -25.07 -11.36 -43.20
CA SER A 360 -26.53 -11.42 -43.34
C SER A 360 -27.15 -10.06 -43.00
N ARG A 361 -27.62 -9.30 -43.99
CA ARG A 361 -28.47 -8.12 -43.81
C ARG A 361 -29.93 -8.47 -44.15
N LEU A 362 -30.87 -8.04 -43.31
CA LEU A 362 -32.31 -8.11 -43.58
C LEU A 362 -32.68 -7.13 -44.71
N TYR A 363 -33.41 -7.60 -45.71
CA TYR A 363 -34.18 -6.76 -46.64
C TYR A 363 -35.67 -6.82 -46.26
N GLU A 364 -36.30 -5.66 -46.11
CA GLU A 364 -37.76 -5.55 -46.07
C GLU A 364 -38.30 -5.47 -47.50
N ARG A 365 -39.39 -6.18 -47.76
CA ARG A 365 -40.02 -6.27 -49.08
C ARG A 365 -40.64 -4.90 -49.44
N GLY A 366 -40.09 -4.20 -50.44
CA GLY A 366 -40.74 -3.06 -51.09
C GLY A 366 -39.95 -1.76 -51.26
N ALA A 367 -38.65 -1.71 -50.95
CA ALA A 367 -37.82 -0.53 -51.19
C ALA A 367 -36.82 -0.76 -52.35
N ASP A 368 -36.72 0.22 -53.24
CA ASP A 368 -35.81 0.26 -54.40
C ASP A 368 -34.34 0.18 -53.92
N PRO A 369 -33.49 -0.73 -54.44
CA PRO A 369 -32.18 -1.02 -53.86
C PRO A 369 -31.18 0.08 -54.24
N THR A 370 -31.07 1.10 -53.39
CA THR A 370 -29.90 1.98 -53.42
C THR A 370 -28.76 1.34 -52.63
N THR A 371 -27.73 0.89 -53.36
CA THR A 371 -26.54 0.20 -52.86
C THR A 371 -25.75 1.08 -51.88
N THR A 372 -25.90 0.82 -50.59
CA THR A 372 -25.16 1.54 -49.54
C THR A 372 -23.89 0.79 -49.16
N ALA A 373 -22.77 1.36 -49.61
CA ALA A 373 -21.36 1.05 -49.30
C ALA A 373 -20.86 -0.36 -49.65
N ALA A 374 -19.94 -0.44 -50.60
CA ALA A 374 -19.22 -1.67 -50.93
C ALA A 374 -18.34 -2.12 -49.76
N VAL A 375 -18.64 -3.31 -49.25
CA VAL A 375 -17.90 -3.98 -48.19
C VAL A 375 -17.43 -5.32 -48.74
N GLY A 376 -16.12 -5.54 -48.79
CA GLY A 376 -15.50 -6.79 -49.23
C GLY A 376 -14.07 -6.93 -48.71
N ALA A 377 -13.51 -8.14 -48.77
CA ALA A 377 -12.15 -8.39 -48.33
C ALA A 377 -11.14 -7.68 -49.27
N VAL A 378 -10.31 -6.80 -48.70
CA VAL A 378 -9.30 -6.02 -49.43
C VAL A 378 -8.38 -6.97 -50.21
N GLY A 379 -8.36 -6.82 -51.54
CA GLY A 379 -7.63 -7.70 -52.47
C GLY A 379 -8.50 -8.64 -53.30
N TYR A 380 -9.68 -9.04 -52.80
CA TYR A 380 -10.62 -9.94 -53.51
C TYR A 380 -11.81 -9.18 -54.09
N MET A 381 -11.91 -7.88 -53.81
CA MET A 381 -12.99 -7.05 -54.33
C MET A 381 -12.82 -6.81 -55.83
N ALA A 382 -13.85 -7.15 -56.59
CA ALA A 382 -13.95 -6.72 -57.98
C ALA A 382 -13.93 -5.19 -58.06
N PRO A 383 -13.25 -4.57 -59.03
CA PRO A 383 -13.17 -3.11 -59.15
C PRO A 383 -14.54 -2.42 -59.15
N GLU A 384 -15.50 -3.03 -59.83
CA GLU A 384 -16.87 -2.54 -59.95
C GLU A 384 -17.74 -2.76 -58.71
N LEU A 385 -17.27 -3.50 -57.70
CA LEU A 385 -18.01 -3.73 -56.45
C LEU A 385 -18.36 -2.40 -55.77
N THR A 386 -17.46 -1.41 -55.86
CA THR A 386 -17.61 -0.07 -55.26
C THR A 386 -18.62 0.83 -55.95
N THR A 387 -18.88 0.58 -57.23
CA THR A 387 -19.70 1.46 -58.09
C THR A 387 -21.03 0.81 -58.47
N LEU A 388 -21.08 -0.50 -58.69
CA LEU A 388 -22.25 -1.26 -59.14
C LEU A 388 -22.82 -2.19 -58.07
N GLY A 389 -22.12 -2.37 -56.94
CA GLY A 389 -22.52 -3.27 -55.87
C GLY A 389 -22.20 -4.74 -56.14
N ALA A 390 -22.57 -5.61 -55.21
CA ALA A 390 -22.31 -7.04 -55.31
C ALA A 390 -23.20 -7.72 -56.36
N SER A 391 -22.63 -8.63 -57.14
CA SER A 391 -23.32 -9.41 -58.18
C SER A 391 -22.61 -10.76 -58.42
N THR A 392 -23.25 -11.65 -59.19
CA THR A 392 -22.64 -12.94 -59.54
C THR A 392 -21.29 -12.79 -60.24
N VAL A 393 -21.09 -11.72 -61.02
CA VAL A 393 -19.82 -11.45 -61.70
C VAL A 393 -18.74 -10.95 -60.74
N THR A 394 -19.09 -10.22 -59.67
CA THR A 394 -18.13 -9.82 -58.64
C THR A 394 -17.69 -11.02 -57.79
N ASP A 395 -18.59 -12.00 -57.57
CA ASP A 395 -18.26 -13.24 -56.87
C ASP A 395 -17.30 -14.13 -57.68
N VAL A 396 -17.49 -14.20 -59.01
CA VAL A 396 -16.56 -14.88 -59.92
C VAL A 396 -15.16 -14.25 -59.84
N TYR A 397 -15.06 -12.93 -59.77
CA TYR A 397 -13.77 -12.26 -59.62
C TYR A 397 -13.07 -12.61 -58.30
N ALA A 398 -13.81 -12.55 -57.18
CA ALA A 398 -13.28 -12.91 -55.87
C ALA A 398 -12.79 -14.37 -55.84
N PHE A 399 -13.54 -15.27 -56.47
CA PHE A 399 -13.16 -16.68 -56.64
C PHE A 399 -11.89 -16.82 -57.49
N GLY A 400 -11.75 -16.05 -58.57
CA GLY A 400 -10.55 -16.02 -59.41
C GLY A 400 -9.30 -15.60 -58.63
N VAL A 401 -9.40 -14.53 -57.84
CA VAL A 401 -8.31 -14.07 -56.95
C VAL A 401 -7.94 -15.16 -55.94
N PHE A 402 -8.93 -15.85 -55.36
CA PHE A 402 -8.68 -16.96 -54.45
C PHE A 402 -7.94 -18.13 -55.11
N LEU A 403 -8.33 -18.53 -56.33
CA LEU A 403 -7.62 -19.57 -57.09
C LEU A 403 -6.17 -19.16 -57.37
N LEU A 404 -5.92 -17.90 -57.71
CA LEU A 404 -4.58 -17.36 -57.94
C LEU A 404 -3.75 -17.31 -56.65
N GLU A 405 -4.34 -16.97 -55.51
CA GLU A 405 -3.65 -17.02 -54.21
C GLU A 405 -3.25 -18.45 -53.85
N VAL A 406 -4.17 -19.41 -53.96
CA VAL A 406 -3.92 -20.81 -53.59
C VAL A 406 -2.83 -21.42 -54.47
N THR A 407 -2.87 -21.16 -55.78
CA THR A 407 -1.90 -21.67 -56.74
C THR A 407 -0.53 -21.00 -56.65
N CYS A 408 -0.49 -19.68 -56.44
CA CYS A 408 0.76 -18.92 -56.34
C CYS A 408 1.36 -18.94 -54.92
N GLY A 409 0.58 -19.29 -53.89
CA GLY A 409 0.96 -19.18 -52.48
C GLY A 409 1.20 -17.74 -52.01
N ARG A 410 0.68 -16.74 -52.73
CA ARG A 410 0.88 -15.30 -52.45
C ARG A 410 -0.45 -14.60 -52.21
N ARG A 411 -0.47 -13.71 -51.21
CA ARG A 411 -1.66 -12.90 -50.92
C ARG A 411 -1.89 -11.86 -52.02
N PRO A 412 -3.15 -11.51 -52.35
CA PRO A 412 -3.46 -10.52 -53.39
C PRO A 412 -2.97 -9.09 -53.10
N VAL A 413 -2.70 -8.74 -51.84
CA VAL A 413 -2.17 -7.43 -51.41
C VAL A 413 -0.95 -7.64 -50.53
N GLU A 414 0.22 -7.20 -51.00
CA GLU A 414 1.49 -7.24 -50.25
C GLU A 414 1.76 -5.88 -49.59
N LEU A 415 1.47 -5.75 -48.30
CA LEU A 415 1.91 -4.61 -47.49
C LEU A 415 3.36 -4.82 -47.04
N GLY A 416 4.33 -4.61 -47.93
CA GLY A 416 5.73 -4.28 -47.59
C GLY A 416 6.49 -5.15 -46.56
N VAL A 417 6.13 -6.43 -46.34
CA VAL A 417 6.88 -7.36 -45.48
C VAL A 417 7.61 -8.39 -46.37
N PRO A 418 8.89 -8.73 -46.12
CA PRO A 418 9.62 -9.69 -46.94
C PRO A 418 8.93 -11.05 -46.97
N VAL A 419 8.73 -11.60 -48.16
CA VAL A 419 8.07 -12.88 -48.40
C VAL A 419 8.91 -14.03 -47.84
N GLU A 420 8.51 -14.59 -46.71
CA GLU A 420 8.82 -15.98 -46.39
C GLU A 420 8.06 -16.85 -47.40
N LYS A 421 8.79 -17.50 -48.31
CA LYS A 421 8.26 -18.50 -49.24
C LYS A 421 7.61 -19.63 -48.45
N ARG A 422 6.30 -19.57 -48.27
CA ARG A 422 5.50 -20.77 -47.96
C ARG A 422 5.33 -21.54 -49.26
N SER A 423 6.35 -22.30 -49.64
CA SER A 423 6.17 -23.38 -50.60
C SER A 423 5.22 -24.40 -49.97
N ALA A 424 3.94 -24.36 -50.33
CA ALA A 424 3.09 -25.53 -50.18
C ALA A 424 3.71 -26.60 -51.08
N GLN A 425 4.50 -27.51 -50.49
CA GLN A 425 4.84 -28.78 -51.11
C GLN A 425 3.54 -29.58 -51.19
N MET A 426 2.82 -29.37 -52.27
CA MET A 426 1.64 -30.11 -52.64
C MET A 426 1.97 -30.70 -54.01
N GLU A 427 2.11 -32.01 -54.08
CA GLU A 427 2.44 -32.76 -55.31
C GLU A 427 1.24 -32.70 -56.27
N PHE A 428 1.09 -31.57 -56.97
CA PHE A 428 0.12 -31.44 -58.05
C PHE A 428 0.79 -31.69 -59.40
N SER A 429 0.04 -32.27 -60.33
CA SER A 429 0.51 -32.39 -61.70
C SER A 429 0.66 -31.00 -62.32
N SER A 430 1.70 -30.78 -63.13
CA SER A 430 1.94 -29.49 -63.79
C SER A 430 0.72 -29.04 -64.63
N GLU A 431 -0.06 -29.99 -65.15
CA GLU A 431 -1.26 -29.74 -65.95
C GLU A 431 -2.43 -29.23 -65.12
N GLU A 432 -2.62 -29.73 -63.90
CA GLU A 432 -3.67 -29.25 -62.98
C GLU A 432 -3.38 -27.84 -62.50
N VAL A 433 -2.12 -27.56 -62.14
CA VAL A 433 -1.70 -26.21 -61.72
C VAL A 433 -1.87 -25.20 -62.85
N GLU A 434 -1.47 -25.56 -64.07
CA GLU A 434 -1.66 -24.71 -65.25
C GLU A 434 -3.15 -24.44 -65.52
N ARG A 435 -4.01 -25.45 -65.37
CA ARG A 435 -5.45 -25.31 -65.54
C ARG A 435 -6.06 -24.36 -64.51
N VAL A 436 -5.75 -24.53 -63.23
CA VAL A 436 -6.27 -23.68 -62.16
C VAL A 436 -5.78 -22.24 -62.31
N LEU A 437 -4.51 -22.02 -62.71
CA LEU A 437 -3.98 -20.69 -63.03
C LEU A 437 -4.75 -20.02 -64.17
N LYS A 438 -5.02 -20.77 -65.25
CA LYS A 438 -5.78 -20.24 -66.39
C LYS A 438 -7.21 -19.89 -66.02
N VAL A 439 -7.90 -20.74 -65.25
CA VAL A 439 -9.24 -20.46 -64.74
C VAL A 439 -9.24 -19.26 -63.80
N GLY A 440 -8.27 -19.17 -62.90
CA GLY A 440 -8.10 -18.03 -61.99
C GLY A 440 -7.95 -16.70 -62.74
N LEU A 441 -7.12 -16.67 -63.80
CA LEU A 441 -6.93 -15.50 -64.66
C LEU A 441 -8.20 -15.09 -65.43
N LEU A 442 -8.96 -16.06 -65.95
CA LEU A 442 -10.24 -15.79 -66.63
C LEU A 442 -11.28 -15.21 -65.67
N CYS A 443 -11.34 -15.73 -64.45
CA CYS A 443 -12.25 -15.26 -63.42
C CYS A 443 -11.87 -13.85 -62.92
N ALA A 444 -10.58 -13.57 -62.78
CA ALA A 444 -10.05 -12.28 -62.33
C ALA A 444 -9.95 -11.22 -63.46
N ASN A 445 -10.66 -11.39 -64.58
CA ASN A 445 -10.66 -10.42 -65.67
C ASN A 445 -11.25 -9.07 -65.20
N LEU A 446 -10.59 -7.95 -65.51
CA LEU A 446 -11.07 -6.63 -65.14
C LEU A 446 -12.39 -6.25 -65.85
N ALA A 447 -12.68 -6.84 -67.02
CA ALA A 447 -13.95 -6.67 -67.71
C ALA A 447 -14.98 -7.69 -67.17
N PRO A 448 -16.06 -7.26 -66.50
CA PRO A 448 -17.02 -8.18 -65.86
C PRO A 448 -17.71 -9.12 -66.85
N ASP A 449 -18.03 -8.62 -68.05
CA ASP A 449 -18.72 -9.39 -69.10
C ASP A 449 -17.84 -10.45 -69.77
N ALA A 450 -16.51 -10.36 -69.58
CA ALA A 450 -15.56 -11.32 -70.12
C ALA A 450 -15.28 -12.49 -69.16
N ARG A 451 -15.81 -12.43 -67.93
CA ARG A 451 -15.65 -13.49 -66.94
C ARG A 451 -16.60 -14.66 -67.26
N PRO A 452 -16.17 -15.92 -67.06
CA PRO A 452 -17.04 -17.07 -67.22
C PRO A 452 -18.14 -17.10 -66.14
N SER A 453 -19.23 -17.83 -66.38
CA SER A 453 -20.18 -18.18 -65.30
C SER A 453 -19.54 -19.19 -64.34
N MET A 454 -19.99 -19.23 -63.08
CA MET A 454 -19.49 -20.24 -62.12
C MET A 454 -19.74 -21.69 -62.61
N GLU A 455 -20.77 -21.91 -63.43
CA GLU A 455 -20.98 -23.21 -64.08
C GLU A 455 -19.84 -23.55 -65.05
N GLN A 456 -19.45 -22.59 -65.91
CA GLN A 456 -18.32 -22.76 -66.83
C GLN A 456 -17.00 -22.94 -66.06
N VAL A 457 -16.80 -22.21 -64.96
CA VAL A 457 -15.64 -22.35 -64.08
C VAL A 457 -15.50 -23.78 -63.55
N VAL A 458 -16.59 -24.37 -63.05
CA VAL A 458 -16.60 -25.75 -62.57
C VAL A 458 -16.33 -26.74 -63.72
N GLN A 459 -16.92 -26.51 -64.90
CA GLN A 459 -16.68 -27.33 -66.09
C GLN A 459 -15.21 -27.30 -66.52
N TYR A 460 -14.56 -26.13 -66.49
CA TYR A 460 -13.14 -26.00 -66.79
C TYR A 460 -12.26 -26.71 -65.76
N LEU A 461 -12.51 -26.52 -64.46
CA LEU A 461 -11.72 -27.16 -63.40
C LEU A 461 -11.78 -28.69 -63.48
N ASN A 462 -12.97 -29.24 -63.70
CA ASN A 462 -13.18 -30.68 -63.86
C ASN A 462 -12.61 -31.25 -65.17
N GLY A 463 -12.17 -30.41 -66.11
CA GLY A 463 -11.67 -30.84 -67.43
C GLY A 463 -12.77 -31.34 -68.37
N ASN A 464 -14.03 -31.01 -68.09
CA ASN A 464 -15.19 -31.47 -68.87
C ASN A 464 -15.35 -30.70 -70.19
N VAL A 465 -14.77 -29.50 -70.29
CA VAL A 465 -14.82 -28.62 -71.46
C VAL A 465 -13.44 -28.03 -71.70
N LEU A 466 -13.02 -27.92 -72.98
CA LEU A 466 -11.78 -27.25 -73.36
C LEU A 466 -11.87 -25.75 -73.03
N MET A 467 -10.87 -25.23 -72.33
CA MET A 467 -10.80 -23.80 -72.02
C MET A 467 -10.60 -22.99 -73.29
N PRO A 468 -11.17 -21.77 -73.39
CA PRO A 468 -10.86 -20.85 -74.48
C PRO A 468 -9.37 -20.49 -74.45
N GLU A 469 -8.72 -20.46 -75.61
CA GLU A 469 -7.36 -19.93 -75.72
C GLU A 469 -7.37 -18.41 -75.52
N PHE A 470 -6.65 -17.94 -74.51
CA PHE A 470 -6.41 -16.53 -74.27
C PHE A 470 -4.92 -16.27 -74.09
N TRP A 471 -4.48 -15.08 -74.49
CA TRP A 471 -3.07 -14.70 -74.43
C TRP A 471 -2.86 -13.77 -73.22
N PRO A 472 -1.62 -13.67 -72.70
CA PRO A 472 -1.30 -12.77 -71.57
C PRO A 472 -1.60 -11.29 -71.84
N TYR A 473 -1.88 -10.92 -73.09
CA TYR A 473 -2.19 -9.57 -73.56
C TYR A 473 -3.66 -9.39 -73.96
N SER A 474 -4.53 -10.39 -73.69
CA SER A 474 -5.95 -10.27 -73.92
C SER A 474 -6.54 -9.14 -73.04
N PRO A 475 -7.41 -8.26 -73.58
CA PRO A 475 -7.95 -7.13 -72.82
C PRO A 475 -8.57 -7.57 -71.48
N GLY A 476 -8.09 -6.97 -70.39
CA GLY A 476 -8.56 -7.25 -69.02
C GLY A 476 -7.94 -8.49 -68.35
N ILE A 477 -7.08 -9.25 -69.04
CA ILE A 477 -6.27 -10.35 -68.49
C ILE A 477 -4.81 -9.86 -68.41
N GLY A 478 -4.19 -9.93 -67.23
CA GLY A 478 -2.76 -9.60 -67.07
C GLY A 478 -2.40 -8.09 -67.13
N ALA A 479 -3.37 -7.19 -67.23
CA ALA A 479 -3.13 -5.75 -67.12
C ALA A 479 -2.88 -5.35 -65.65
N LEU A 480 -1.62 -5.31 -65.25
CA LEU A 480 -1.17 -4.59 -64.06
C LEU A 480 -1.37 -3.09 -64.30
N THR A 481 -2.60 -2.58 -64.12
CA THR A 481 -2.78 -1.15 -63.83
C THR A 481 -2.46 -0.97 -62.34
N PRO A 482 -1.40 -0.24 -61.98
CA PRO A 482 -1.23 0.17 -60.59
C PRO A 482 -2.37 1.15 -60.31
N THR A 483 -3.37 0.72 -59.54
CA THR A 483 -4.30 1.67 -58.95
C THR A 483 -3.48 2.59 -58.06
N LEU A 484 -3.13 3.76 -58.60
CA LEU A 484 -2.62 4.93 -57.89
C LEU A 484 -3.67 5.35 -56.85
N PHE A 485 -3.71 4.66 -55.72
CA PHE A 485 -4.16 5.26 -54.48
C PHE A 485 -2.98 6.06 -53.94
N SER A 486 -3.06 7.38 -54.12
CA SER A 486 -2.12 8.34 -53.53
C SER A 486 -1.98 8.09 -52.01
N PRO A 487 -0.75 8.01 -51.44
CA PRO A 487 -0.53 7.72 -50.03
C PRO A 487 -0.84 8.88 -49.06
N GLU A 488 -1.39 10.01 -49.52
CA GLU A 488 -1.53 11.22 -48.67
C GLU A 488 -2.85 11.35 -47.90
N GLN A 489 -3.76 10.36 -47.95
CA GLN A 489 -4.99 10.39 -47.12
C GLN A 489 -5.12 9.26 -46.09
N LEU A 490 -4.12 8.39 -45.94
CA LEU A 490 -4.11 7.35 -44.91
C LEU A 490 -2.89 7.50 -43.99
N SER A 491 -2.94 8.52 -43.14
CA SER A 491 -2.14 8.55 -41.91
C SER A 491 -2.69 7.50 -40.95
N LEU A 492 -2.18 6.27 -41.04
CA LEU A 492 -2.26 5.31 -39.95
C LEU A 492 -0.89 4.71 -39.71
N LYS A 493 -0.42 4.96 -38.48
CA LYS A 493 0.87 4.58 -37.93
C LYS A 493 1.06 3.06 -37.99
N SER A 494 2.27 2.70 -38.42
CA SER A 494 2.98 1.44 -38.20
C SER A 494 2.40 0.54 -37.09
N LEU A 495 2.02 -0.68 -37.45
CA LEU A 495 1.98 -1.80 -36.52
C LEU A 495 2.60 -3.04 -37.16
N SER A 496 3.56 -3.57 -36.43
CA SER A 496 4.28 -4.83 -36.62
C SER A 496 3.34 -6.02 -36.43
N MET A 497 3.26 -6.93 -37.40
CA MET A 497 2.57 -8.21 -37.22
C MET A 497 3.53 -9.28 -36.70
N SER A 498 3.21 -9.84 -35.53
CA SER A 498 3.69 -11.14 -35.10
C SER A 498 2.65 -12.21 -35.42
N SER A 499 3.11 -13.35 -35.93
CA SER A 499 2.31 -14.52 -36.22
C SER A 499 2.00 -15.30 -34.94
N SER A 500 0.74 -15.62 -34.69
CA SER A 500 0.39 -16.82 -33.91
C SER A 500 -0.99 -17.32 -34.27
N LEU A 501 -1.07 -18.60 -34.62
CA LEU A 501 -2.31 -19.35 -34.70
C LEU A 501 -2.87 -19.50 -33.28
N SER A 502 -4.14 -19.15 -33.04
CA SER A 502 -4.86 -19.76 -31.92
C SER A 502 -6.37 -19.89 -32.14
N ASN A 503 -6.82 -21.10 -31.81
CA ASN A 503 -8.17 -21.63 -31.84
C ASN A 503 -9.19 -20.88 -30.97
N ASN A 504 -10.46 -21.04 -31.36
CA ASN A 504 -11.72 -20.74 -30.65
C ASN A 504 -12.29 -19.32 -30.79
N SER A 505 -13.09 -19.09 -31.84
CA SER A 505 -14.10 -18.03 -31.86
C SER A 505 -15.48 -18.60 -32.18
N MET A 506 -16.49 -18.26 -31.37
CA MET A 506 -17.91 -18.56 -31.61
C MET A 506 -18.62 -17.28 -32.07
N PHE A 507 -19.36 -17.38 -33.17
CA PHE A 507 -20.11 -16.26 -33.76
C PHE A 507 -21.62 -16.54 -33.73
N ILE A 508 -22.42 -15.49 -33.57
CA ILE A 508 -23.89 -15.55 -33.67
C ILE A 508 -24.28 -14.96 -35.03
N THR A 509 -24.92 -15.75 -35.88
CA THR A 509 -25.61 -15.28 -37.09
C THR A 509 -27.13 -15.43 -36.88
N HIS A 510 -27.91 -14.38 -37.13
CA HIS A 510 -29.39 -14.42 -37.02
C HIS A 510 -29.98 -14.92 -38.36
N THR A 511 -30.92 -15.88 -38.41
CA THR A 511 -32.38 -15.75 -38.21
C THR A 511 -33.02 -17.15 -38.17
N ILE A 512 -34.06 -17.38 -37.35
CA ILE A 512 -35.02 -18.49 -37.52
C ILE A 512 -36.38 -17.87 -37.79
N ASN A 513 -36.92 -18.09 -38.98
CA ASN A 513 -38.36 -18.06 -39.24
C ASN A 513 -38.69 -19.35 -39.99
N TYR A 514 -39.43 -20.23 -39.32
CA TYR A 514 -40.09 -21.46 -39.81
C TYR A 514 -39.76 -21.99 -41.22
N GLY A 515 -39.32 -23.26 -41.29
CA GLY A 515 -39.57 -24.16 -42.43
C GLY A 515 -38.41 -24.38 -43.42
N SER A 516 -38.06 -25.66 -43.62
CA SER A 516 -37.23 -26.28 -44.67
C SER A 516 -35.97 -25.54 -45.15
N GLY A 517 -34.80 -26.09 -44.79
CA GLY A 517 -33.50 -25.64 -45.29
C GLY A 517 -33.32 -25.83 -46.80
N ARG A 518 -32.48 -24.96 -47.36
CA ARG A 518 -31.64 -25.24 -48.53
C ARG A 518 -30.20 -25.06 -48.11
#